data_AF-A0AAD1H363-F1
#
_entry.id   AF-A0AAD1H363-F1
#
_cell.length_a   1.000
_cell.length_b   1.000
_cell.length_c   1.000
_cell.angle_alpha   90.00
_cell.angle_beta   90.00
_cell.angle_gamma   90.00
#
_symmetry.space_group_name_H-M   'P 1'
#
loop_
_entity.id
_entity.type
_entity.pdbx_description
1 polymer ?
#
loop_
_entity_poly.entity_id
_entity_poly.type
_entity_poly.pdbx_seq_one_letter_code
_entity_poly.pdbx_strand_id
1 'polypeptide(L)'
;MRAMAVMGVVPVSLALLLSACGPPASPTVTSRVREMRASHPVARVVAGPVAPDPRVGAFFLAGGDLHTCTGSVLDSVGGDLVLTAAHCLGGGTQPTFVPGFGGHTAPDDTWTVDAVYLDPRWIAGRDPHADYAIAARSAAR
;
A
#
# COMPACT_ATOMS: atom_id res chain seq x y z
N MET A 1 21.28 -2.70 -75.26
CA MET A 1 22.61 -2.28 -74.79
C MET A 1 22.72 -0.76 -74.89
N ARG A 2 22.95 -0.10 -73.74
CA ARG A 2 23.81 1.09 -73.51
C ARG A 2 23.15 2.10 -72.58
N ALA A 3 23.65 2.11 -71.35
CA ALA A 3 23.56 3.24 -70.43
C ALA A 3 24.35 4.43 -71.00
N MET A 4 23.87 5.64 -70.74
CA MET A 4 24.62 6.88 -70.87
C MET A 4 24.34 7.70 -69.62
N ALA A 5 25.37 7.85 -68.79
CA ALA A 5 25.40 8.74 -67.65
C ALA A 5 25.52 10.20 -68.11
N VAL A 6 24.94 11.15 -67.37
CA VAL A 6 25.33 12.56 -67.44
C VAL A 6 25.51 13.08 -66.01
N MET A 7 26.63 13.78 -65.83
CA MET A 7 27.27 14.20 -64.59
C MET A 7 27.37 15.73 -64.57
N GLY A 8 27.11 16.34 -63.40
CA GLY A 8 27.48 17.73 -63.01
C GLY A 8 26.57 18.83 -63.58
N VAL A 9 26.29 19.96 -62.90
CA VAL A 9 27.13 20.83 -62.06
C VAL A 9 26.24 21.69 -61.12
N VAL A 10 26.75 22.05 -59.93
CA VAL A 10 26.13 22.93 -58.90
C VAL A 10 26.54 24.41 -59.12
N PRO A 11 25.66 25.39 -58.85
CA PRO A 11 25.97 26.43 -57.84
C PRO A 11 24.74 26.71 -56.92
N VAL A 12 24.86 26.68 -55.60
CA VAL A 12 25.35 27.77 -54.71
C VAL A 12 24.40 28.96 -54.63
N SER A 13 23.59 28.94 -53.56
CA SER A 13 23.27 30.06 -52.64
C SER A 13 22.11 31.03 -52.91
N LEU A 14 21.44 31.36 -51.77
CA LEU A 14 20.85 32.66 -51.39
C LEU A 14 19.41 32.91 -51.91
N ALA A 15 18.37 33.18 -51.12
CA ALA A 15 18.17 33.41 -49.69
C ALA A 15 16.65 33.51 -49.39
N LEU A 16 16.32 33.50 -48.09
CA LEU A 16 15.06 33.95 -47.44
C LEU A 16 13.98 32.86 -47.28
N LEU A 17 14.03 32.05 -46.20
CA LEU A 17 13.55 32.34 -44.83
C LEU A 17 12.01 32.41 -44.76
N LEU A 18 11.32 31.29 -44.49
CA LEU A 18 10.95 30.82 -43.13
C LEU A 18 10.08 31.83 -42.36
N SER A 19 8.79 31.92 -42.70
CA SER A 19 7.82 32.64 -41.88
C SER A 19 6.46 31.94 -41.94
N ALA A 20 6.22 31.00 -41.02
CA ALA A 20 4.90 30.63 -40.47
C ALA A 20 4.96 29.28 -39.74
N CYS A 21 5.31 29.29 -38.46
CA CYS A 21 4.79 28.34 -37.45
C CYS A 21 5.27 28.78 -36.06
N GLY A 22 4.51 29.66 -35.41
CA GLY A 22 4.68 29.94 -33.98
C GLY A 22 3.80 28.99 -33.16
N PRO A 23 4.31 28.29 -32.14
CA PRO A 23 3.49 27.51 -31.22
C PRO A 23 2.70 28.44 -30.28
N PRO A 24 1.50 28.03 -29.78
CA PRO A 24 0.73 28.82 -28.85
C PRO A 24 1.47 28.99 -27.52
N ALA A 25 1.43 30.20 -26.97
CA ALA A 25 1.97 30.50 -25.65
C ALA A 25 1.23 29.69 -24.58
N SER A 26 1.94 28.80 -23.89
CA SER A 26 1.41 28.15 -22.69
C SER A 26 1.45 29.14 -21.52
N PRO A 27 0.39 29.26 -20.69
CA PRO A 27 0.46 30.07 -19.49
C PRO A 27 1.44 29.43 -18.50
N THR A 28 2.51 30.14 -18.16
CA THR A 28 3.42 29.75 -17.09
C THR A 28 2.71 29.90 -15.75
N VAL A 29 2.12 28.82 -15.24
CA VAL A 29 1.71 28.76 -13.84
C VAL A 29 2.98 28.66 -13.01
N THR A 30 3.46 29.79 -12.48
CA THR A 30 4.53 29.80 -11.48
C THR A 30 3.96 29.26 -10.18
N SER A 31 3.92 27.93 -10.04
CA SER A 31 3.74 27.29 -8.74
C SER A 31 4.96 27.63 -7.90
N ARG A 32 4.85 28.65 -7.05
CA ARG A 32 5.81 28.84 -5.95
C ARG A 32 5.53 27.75 -4.93
N VAL A 33 6.01 26.53 -5.19
CA VAL A 33 6.26 25.59 -4.11
C VAL A 33 7.34 26.25 -3.27
N ARG A 34 6.94 26.85 -2.15
CA ARG A 34 7.89 27.20 -1.09
C ARG A 34 8.45 25.86 -0.63
N GLU A 35 9.59 25.49 -1.16
CA GLU A 35 10.35 24.33 -0.73
C GLU A 35 10.78 24.58 0.71
N MET A 36 9.94 24.15 1.65
CA MET A 36 10.33 24.08 3.04
C MET A 36 11.26 22.87 3.16
N ARG A 37 12.52 23.05 2.76
CA ARG A 37 13.61 22.15 3.14
C ARG A 37 13.78 22.28 4.65
N ALA A 38 12.94 21.57 5.39
CA ALA A 38 13.30 21.12 6.72
C ALA A 38 14.35 20.03 6.52
N SER A 39 15.63 20.42 6.46
CA SER A 39 16.76 19.50 6.57
C SER A 39 16.86 18.99 8.01
N HIS A 40 15.81 18.32 8.51
CA HIS A 40 15.98 17.45 9.64
C HIS A 40 16.71 16.21 9.12
N PRO A 41 17.83 15.80 9.72
CA PRO A 41 18.39 14.50 9.41
C PRO A 41 17.29 13.48 9.72
N VAL A 42 16.75 12.85 8.67
CA VAL A 42 15.87 11.71 8.83
C VAL A 42 16.77 10.65 9.43
N ALA A 43 16.69 10.47 10.75
CA ALA A 43 17.34 9.35 11.41
C ALA A 43 16.93 8.10 10.64
N ARG A 44 17.91 7.33 10.16
CA ARG A 44 17.64 6.07 9.47
C ARG A 44 16.81 5.24 10.44
N VAL A 45 15.53 5.04 10.12
CA VAL A 45 14.66 4.15 10.89
C VAL A 45 15.20 2.75 10.68
N VAL A 46 15.88 2.22 11.69
CA VAL A 46 16.37 0.84 11.69
C VAL A 46 15.49 0.06 12.65
N ALA A 47 14.92 -1.05 12.19
CA ALA A 47 14.21 -1.96 13.07
C ALA A 47 15.22 -2.64 14.01
N GLY A 48 14.88 -2.73 15.29
CA GLY A 48 15.65 -3.44 16.31
C GLY A 48 14.72 -4.28 17.19
N PRO A 49 15.26 -5.21 17.98
CA PRO A 49 14.45 -5.97 18.93
C PRO A 49 13.73 -5.04 19.90
N VAL A 50 12.44 -5.25 20.06
CA VAL A 50 11.61 -4.58 21.06
C VAL A 50 10.84 -5.64 21.84
N ALA A 51 10.43 -5.30 23.07
CA ALA A 51 9.44 -6.12 23.76
C ALA A 51 8.15 -6.17 22.91
N PRO A 52 7.48 -7.32 22.81
CA PRO A 52 6.21 -7.40 22.11
C PRO A 52 5.19 -6.40 22.67
N ASP A 53 4.55 -5.64 21.79
CA ASP A 53 3.51 -4.68 22.17
C ASP A 53 2.15 -5.38 22.18
N PRO A 54 1.43 -5.49 23.31
CA PRO A 54 0.15 -6.19 23.37
C PRO A 54 -0.94 -5.55 22.49
N ARG A 55 -0.74 -4.31 22.02
CA ARG A 55 -1.65 -3.65 21.07
C ARG A 55 -1.49 -4.17 19.65
N VAL A 56 -0.44 -4.92 19.33
CA VAL A 56 -0.16 -5.47 18.00
C VAL A 56 0.01 -6.99 18.13
N GLY A 57 -0.56 -7.76 17.21
CA GLY A 57 -0.52 -9.22 17.31
C GLY A 57 -0.52 -9.95 15.98
N ALA A 58 -0.38 -11.26 16.06
CA ALA A 58 -0.32 -12.16 14.92
C ALA A 58 -1.67 -12.86 14.71
N PHE A 59 -2.13 -12.91 13.46
CA PHE A 59 -3.22 -13.76 13.02
C PHE A 59 -2.68 -15.08 12.47
N PHE A 60 -3.28 -16.16 12.93
CA PHE A 60 -3.05 -17.52 12.46
C PHE A 60 -4.32 -18.02 11.79
N LEU A 61 -4.19 -18.40 10.53
CA LEU A 61 -5.29 -18.72 9.63
C LEU A 61 -5.15 -20.16 9.13
N ALA A 62 -6.20 -20.72 8.53
CA ALA A 62 -6.21 -22.09 7.99
C ALA A 62 -5.95 -23.18 9.05
N GLY A 63 -6.19 -22.90 10.34
CA GLY A 63 -6.02 -23.86 11.43
C GLY A 63 -4.58 -24.32 11.67
N GLY A 64 -3.59 -23.58 11.17
CA GLY A 64 -2.16 -23.85 11.38
C GLY A 64 -1.46 -22.78 12.18
N ASP A 65 -0.18 -23.01 12.48
CA ASP A 65 0.65 -22.14 13.33
C ASP A 65 1.44 -21.09 12.52
N LEU A 66 1.06 -20.89 11.25
CA LEU A 66 1.70 -19.90 10.39
C LEU A 66 1.10 -18.51 10.65
N HIS A 67 1.93 -17.61 11.18
CA HIS A 67 1.63 -16.19 11.24
C HIS A 67 1.41 -15.67 9.81
N THR A 68 0.14 -15.41 9.47
CA THR A 68 -0.27 -15.05 8.11
C THR A 68 -0.54 -13.55 7.97
N CYS A 69 -1.11 -12.93 9.00
CA CYS A 69 -1.43 -11.50 9.01
C CYS A 69 -1.12 -10.86 10.37
N THR A 70 -1.11 -9.54 10.42
CA THR A 70 -0.94 -8.76 11.66
C THR A 70 -2.24 -8.02 11.97
N GLY A 71 -2.52 -7.80 13.24
CA GLY A 71 -3.67 -7.02 13.72
C GLY A 71 -3.29 -6.00 14.77
N SER A 72 -4.16 -5.03 14.99
CA SER A 72 -4.06 -4.06 16.09
C SER A 72 -5.28 -4.17 17.00
N VAL A 73 -5.06 -4.34 18.30
CA VAL A 73 -6.12 -4.31 19.31
C VAL A 73 -6.70 -2.90 19.37
N LEU A 74 -8.03 -2.80 19.32
CA LEU A 74 -8.76 -1.55 19.44
C LEU A 74 -9.16 -1.30 20.89
N ASP A 75 -9.06 -0.05 21.31
CA ASP A 75 -9.69 0.40 22.55
C ASP A 75 -11.21 0.31 22.40
N SER A 76 -11.82 -0.57 23.18
CA SER A 76 -13.22 -0.94 23.09
C SER A 76 -13.72 -1.31 24.49
N VAL A 77 -15.01 -1.08 24.75
CA VAL A 77 -15.60 -1.35 26.07
C VAL A 77 -15.39 -2.81 26.51
N GLY A 78 -15.45 -3.76 25.56
CA GLY A 78 -15.22 -5.18 25.82
C GLY A 78 -13.76 -5.62 25.80
N GLY A 79 -12.83 -4.80 25.32
CA GLY A 79 -11.42 -5.17 25.15
C GLY A 79 -11.23 -6.41 24.27
N ASP A 80 -12.06 -6.53 23.23
CA ASP A 80 -12.26 -7.75 22.45
C ASP A 80 -12.22 -7.52 20.93
N LEU A 81 -11.93 -6.30 20.49
CA LEU A 81 -11.89 -5.92 19.07
C LEU A 81 -10.46 -5.79 18.53
N VAL A 82 -10.27 -6.26 17.30
CA VAL A 82 -8.99 -6.19 16.57
C VAL A 82 -9.23 -5.69 15.15
N LEU A 83 -8.48 -4.67 14.73
CA LEU A 83 -8.43 -4.19 13.35
C LEU A 83 -7.40 -4.98 12.55
N THR A 84 -7.77 -5.39 11.34
CA THR A 84 -6.88 -6.05 10.36
C THR A 84 -7.36 -5.81 8.93
N ALA A 85 -6.68 -6.39 7.93
CA ALA A 85 -7.12 -6.38 6.55
C ALA A 85 -8.27 -7.37 6.32
N ALA A 86 -9.20 -7.02 5.45
CA ALA A 86 -10.35 -7.85 5.13
C ALA A 86 -9.95 -9.13 4.40
N HIS A 87 -8.95 -9.06 3.51
CA HIS A 87 -8.44 -10.22 2.79
C HIS A 87 -7.81 -11.28 3.71
N CYS A 88 -7.40 -10.90 4.92
CA CYS A 88 -6.88 -11.85 5.90
C CYS A 88 -7.97 -12.78 6.44
N LEU A 89 -9.22 -12.35 6.54
CA LEU A 89 -10.24 -13.08 7.30
C LEU A 89 -11.20 -13.93 6.44
N GLY A 90 -10.97 -14.02 5.13
CA GLY A 90 -11.87 -14.72 4.19
C GLY A 90 -11.68 -16.25 4.10
N GLY A 91 -10.74 -16.83 4.86
CA GLY A 91 -10.20 -18.16 4.62
C GLY A 91 -10.88 -19.31 5.36
N GLY A 92 -12.21 -19.49 5.24
CA GLY A 92 -12.99 -20.74 5.52
C GLY A 92 -12.82 -21.49 6.85
N THR A 93 -11.93 -21.04 7.72
CA THR A 93 -11.50 -21.62 8.99
C THR A 93 -11.52 -20.51 10.03
N GLN A 94 -11.72 -20.87 11.29
CA GLN A 94 -11.82 -19.89 12.36
C GLN A 94 -10.44 -19.26 12.63
N PRO A 95 -10.27 -17.94 12.42
CA PRO A 95 -9.01 -17.26 12.70
C PRO A 95 -8.71 -17.27 14.20
N THR A 96 -7.43 -17.31 14.55
CA THR A 96 -6.97 -16.97 15.90
C THR A 96 -6.03 -15.78 15.87
N PHE A 97 -6.01 -15.02 16.96
CA PHE A 97 -5.19 -13.83 17.12
C PHE A 97 -4.41 -13.90 18.43
N VAL A 98 -3.13 -13.56 18.41
CA VAL A 98 -2.28 -13.51 19.61
C VAL A 98 -1.74 -12.08 19.79
N PRO A 99 -2.30 -11.27 20.69
CA PRO A 99 -1.76 -9.94 21.02
C PRO A 99 -0.37 -10.08 21.62
N GLY A 100 0.54 -9.15 21.30
CA GLY A 100 1.90 -9.18 21.81
C GLY A 100 2.68 -10.43 21.38
N PHE A 101 2.40 -10.97 20.19
CA PHE A 101 3.08 -12.16 19.71
C PHE A 101 4.60 -11.97 19.66
N GLY A 102 5.32 -12.77 20.44
CA GLY A 102 6.79 -12.74 20.58
C GLY A 102 7.51 -13.96 20.01
N GLY A 103 6.88 -14.71 19.09
CA GLY A 103 7.45 -15.92 18.49
C GLY A 103 7.00 -17.25 19.12
N HIS A 104 6.07 -17.20 20.07
CA HIS A 104 5.43 -18.38 20.66
C HIS A 104 3.95 -18.08 20.93
N THR A 105 3.13 -19.12 20.91
CA THR A 105 1.70 -19.06 21.24
C THR A 105 1.46 -19.86 22.53
N ALA A 106 0.76 -19.26 23.49
CA ALA A 106 0.22 -19.96 24.65
C ALA A 106 -1.31 -20.01 24.54
N PRO A 107 -1.98 -21.10 24.96
CA PRO A 107 -3.44 -21.20 24.87
C PRO A 107 -4.18 -20.02 25.52
N ASP A 108 -3.70 -19.56 26.67
CA ASP A 108 -4.33 -18.47 27.45
C ASP A 108 -4.18 -17.09 26.77
N ASP A 109 -3.20 -16.92 25.89
CA ASP A 109 -2.93 -15.68 25.16
C ASP A 109 -3.60 -15.68 23.77
N THR A 110 -4.27 -16.77 23.39
CA THR A 110 -4.86 -16.93 22.05
C THR A 110 -6.32 -16.55 22.03
N TRP A 111 -6.69 -15.62 21.15
CA TRP A 111 -8.05 -15.16 20.96
C TRP A 111 -8.66 -15.87 19.76
N THR A 112 -9.68 -16.69 19.99
CA THR A 112 -10.52 -17.23 18.92
C THR A 112 -11.42 -16.11 18.39
N VAL A 113 -11.40 -15.89 17.07
CA VAL A 113 -12.27 -14.90 16.43
C VAL A 113 -13.65 -15.49 16.20
N ASP A 114 -14.67 -14.92 16.84
CA ASP A 114 -16.06 -15.41 16.79
C ASP A 114 -16.94 -14.56 15.86
N ALA A 115 -16.56 -13.33 15.58
CA ALA A 115 -17.24 -12.47 14.62
C ALA A 115 -16.25 -11.66 13.79
N VAL A 116 -16.64 -11.38 12.55
CA VAL A 116 -15.88 -10.53 11.61
C VAL A 116 -16.84 -9.53 10.98
N TYR A 117 -16.52 -8.25 11.11
CA TYR A 117 -17.24 -7.14 10.51
C TYR A 117 -16.48 -6.63 9.29
N LEU A 118 -17.12 -6.70 8.13
CA LEU A 118 -16.53 -6.36 6.82
C LEU A 118 -17.29 -5.19 6.20
N ASP A 119 -16.56 -4.30 5.51
CA ASP A 119 -17.18 -3.26 4.70
C ASP A 119 -17.97 -3.90 3.53
N PRO A 120 -19.22 -3.51 3.27
CA PRO A 120 -20.00 -4.05 2.16
C PRO A 120 -19.33 -3.92 0.79
N ARG A 121 -18.47 -2.92 0.57
CA ARG A 121 -17.70 -2.75 -0.68
C ARG A 121 -16.65 -3.84 -0.84
N TRP A 122 -16.07 -4.34 0.25
CA TRP A 122 -15.20 -5.50 0.22
C TRP A 122 -15.97 -6.76 -0.18
N ILE A 123 -17.15 -6.96 0.43
CA ILE A 123 -18.01 -8.12 0.12
C ILE A 123 -18.46 -8.11 -1.34
N ALA A 124 -18.89 -6.95 -1.84
CA ALA A 124 -19.48 -6.83 -3.17
C ALA A 124 -18.45 -7.02 -4.32
N GLY A 125 -17.22 -6.53 -4.13
CA GLY A 125 -16.26 -6.49 -5.23
C GLY A 125 -14.78 -6.50 -4.83
N ARG A 126 -14.47 -6.73 -3.56
CA ARG A 126 -13.10 -6.67 -3.01
C ARG A 126 -12.44 -5.32 -3.30
N ASP A 127 -13.21 -4.23 -3.09
CA ASP A 127 -12.69 -2.87 -3.22
C ASP A 127 -11.42 -2.72 -2.36
N PRO A 128 -10.24 -2.44 -2.96
CA PRO A 128 -8.99 -2.32 -2.20
C PRO A 128 -9.01 -1.14 -1.22
N HIS A 129 -9.86 -0.13 -1.43
CA HIS A 129 -10.08 0.95 -0.47
C HIS A 129 -10.98 0.56 0.69
N ALA A 130 -11.51 -0.67 0.69
CA ALA A 130 -12.33 -1.26 1.71
C ALA A 130 -11.69 -2.52 2.32
N ASP A 131 -10.38 -2.75 2.09
CA ASP A 131 -9.64 -3.90 2.60
C ASP A 131 -9.27 -3.73 4.09
N TYR A 132 -10.30 -3.61 4.91
CA TYR A 132 -10.20 -3.54 6.36
C TYR A 132 -11.37 -4.29 7.01
N ALA A 133 -11.12 -4.84 8.19
CA ALA A 133 -12.09 -5.60 8.96
C ALA A 133 -11.88 -5.41 10.45
N ILE A 134 -12.97 -5.53 11.21
CA ILE A 134 -12.91 -5.67 12.67
C ILE A 134 -13.21 -7.13 13.00
N ALA A 135 -12.27 -7.81 13.64
CA ALA A 135 -12.47 -9.11 14.25
C ALA A 135 -12.85 -8.93 15.72
N ALA A 136 -13.76 -9.75 16.22
CA ALA A 136 -14.14 -9.79 17.63
C ALA A 136 -14.02 -11.22 18.17
N ARG A 137 -13.55 -11.34 19.40
CA ARG A 137 -13.72 -12.57 20.21
C ARG A 137 -14.97 -12.46 21.06
N SER A 138 -15.54 -13.59 21.48
CA SER A 138 -16.52 -13.58 22.56
C SER A 138 -15.88 -13.07 23.84
N ALA A 139 -16.54 -12.15 24.54
CA ALA A 139 -16.17 -11.85 25.92
C ALA A 139 -16.25 -13.14 26.76
N ALA A 140 -15.25 -13.39 27.60
CA ALA A 140 -15.36 -14.42 28.63
C ALA A 140 -16.61 -14.09 29.46
N ARG A 141 -17.57 -15.01 29.50
CA ARG A 141 -18.78 -14.86 30.33
C ARG A 141 -18.43 -14.87 31.81
#